data_AF-A0A1G7HE89-F1
#
_entry.id   AF-A0A1G7HE89-F1
#
_cell.length_a   1.000
_cell.length_b   1.000
_cell.length_c   1.000
_cell.angle_alpha   90.00
_cell.angle_beta   90.00
_cell.angle_gamma   90.00
#
_symmetry.space_group_name_H-M   'P 1'
#
loop_
_entity.id
_entity.type
_entity.pdbx_description
1 polymer ?
#
loop_
_entity_poly.entity_id
_entity_poly.type
_entity_poly.pdbx_seq_one_letter_code
_entity_poly.pdbx_strand_id
1 'polypeptide(L)'
;MRPDPEEKFVGIQVSPISFVDEGTDAVLDTLHDRVGVNVLMLGTCSWLGLKTGRSISHALDGWPDHGVPEPFTMKGGAYFDPDPRFYANTMIKDFRATDPEMEGVDILDLVIPEARKRGMKVYPELMEPFFKYAGHGSANTIEVPNLPQVMEIDCFGRMKDEPSTSNPDYRTWMHSMIEDQVRNYDIDGLMWCNERNSPLDQLIQGQAPGDFSEPALDEARRRGIDPEACRRGLIRMYEFMQAAIAGEEFDDGAFLTFLRVLMDNPEILIWERFWLERNKDLDRELYGLVKWCKPGLPFGLNVWNRNHFNIFRRAQWPWAEQTMYADWVKPITYQHQSGEIWHKEFGFFHRTILRDFDAGAAAAVMSRMLGLGAPPLDRAIQEGMDPDVYVHDQCADALRGVHGKAKVYMGLGIDAPRVRADQAKCTPDIAYRSVMATYRAGGHGVVLSPNYASMQLSNLDGVAQALTELGLK
;
A
#
# COMPACT_ATOMS: atom_id res chain seq x y z
N MET A 1 -23.67 14.96 7.10
CA MET A 1 -23.76 15.99 6.04
C MET A 1 -24.13 15.26 4.76
N ARG A 2 -25.02 15.78 3.90
CA ARG A 2 -25.23 15.17 2.58
C ARG A 2 -24.02 15.52 1.71
N PRO A 3 -23.39 14.57 1.01
CA PRO A 3 -22.25 14.86 0.15
C PRO A 3 -22.69 15.75 -1.03
N ASP A 4 -21.77 16.57 -1.53
CA ASP A 4 -21.99 17.41 -2.71
C ASP A 4 -21.67 16.62 -3.99
N PRO A 5 -22.64 16.40 -4.90
CA PRO A 5 -22.40 15.73 -6.18
C PRO A 5 -21.31 16.38 -7.04
N GLU A 6 -21.10 17.69 -6.94
CA GLU A 6 -20.06 18.41 -7.69
C GLU A 6 -18.65 18.09 -7.15
N GLU A 7 -18.53 17.68 -5.88
CA GLU A 7 -17.28 17.25 -5.27
C GLU A 7 -17.09 15.72 -5.30
N LYS A 8 -17.95 14.98 -6.03
CA LYS A 8 -17.93 13.51 -6.07
C LYS A 8 -16.53 12.96 -6.35
N PHE A 9 -16.08 12.07 -5.48
CA PHE A 9 -14.88 11.26 -5.68
C PHE A 9 -15.17 9.80 -5.37
N VAL A 10 -15.46 9.02 -6.42
CA VAL A 10 -15.64 7.57 -6.38
C VAL A 10 -14.59 6.96 -7.30
N GLY A 11 -13.47 6.59 -6.70
CA GLY A 11 -12.34 5.98 -7.38
C GLY A 11 -12.44 4.46 -7.43
N ILE A 12 -11.79 3.84 -8.41
CA ILE A 12 -11.54 2.39 -8.43
C ILE A 12 -10.15 2.09 -8.98
N GLN A 13 -9.46 1.15 -8.34
CA GLN A 13 -8.18 0.63 -8.83
C GLN A 13 -8.41 -0.41 -9.92
N VAL A 14 -7.80 -0.23 -11.08
CA VAL A 14 -7.97 -1.11 -12.24
C VAL A 14 -6.60 -1.49 -12.79
N SER A 15 -6.40 -2.79 -13.01
CA SER A 15 -5.21 -3.34 -13.66
C SER A 15 -5.34 -3.25 -15.18
N PRO A 16 -4.21 -3.21 -15.92
CA PRO A 16 -4.24 -3.12 -17.38
C PRO A 16 -5.00 -4.29 -18.02
N ILE A 17 -4.94 -5.49 -17.42
CA ILE A 17 -5.56 -6.68 -17.97
C ILE A 17 -7.06 -6.51 -18.20
N SER A 18 -7.78 -5.82 -17.30
CA SER A 18 -9.21 -5.58 -17.46
C SER A 18 -9.57 -4.87 -18.77
N PHE A 19 -8.70 -4.00 -19.27
CA PHE A 19 -8.94 -3.29 -20.53
C PHE A 19 -8.61 -4.16 -21.74
N VAL A 20 -7.64 -5.07 -21.59
CA VAL A 20 -7.20 -5.97 -22.65
C VAL A 20 -8.17 -7.15 -22.82
N ASP A 21 -8.70 -7.70 -21.73
CA ASP A 21 -9.54 -8.90 -21.75
C ASP A 21 -11.03 -8.60 -21.97
N GLU A 22 -11.57 -7.56 -21.33
CA GLU A 22 -12.99 -7.18 -21.38
C GLU A 22 -13.26 -6.10 -22.44
N GLY A 23 -12.23 -5.33 -22.79
CA GLY A 23 -12.32 -4.18 -23.70
C GLY A 23 -12.63 -2.87 -22.98
N THR A 24 -12.00 -1.79 -23.42
CA THR A 24 -12.06 -0.47 -22.75
C THR A 24 -13.49 0.05 -22.56
N ASP A 25 -14.32 0.06 -23.60
CA ASP A 25 -15.69 0.58 -23.49
C ASP A 25 -16.53 -0.21 -22.49
N ALA A 26 -16.45 -1.54 -22.50
CA ALA A 26 -17.25 -2.39 -21.62
C ALA A 26 -16.90 -2.19 -20.13
N VAL A 27 -15.60 -2.08 -19.81
CA VAL A 27 -15.13 -1.79 -18.46
C VAL A 27 -15.61 -0.40 -18.02
N LEU A 28 -15.41 0.62 -18.87
CA LEU A 28 -15.77 1.98 -18.53
C LEU A 28 -17.29 2.16 -18.35
N ASP A 29 -18.10 1.58 -19.24
CA ASP A 29 -19.56 1.62 -19.14
C ASP A 29 -20.05 0.91 -17.87
N THR A 30 -19.46 -0.24 -17.55
CA THR A 30 -19.80 -0.97 -16.31
C THR A 30 -19.48 -0.13 -15.07
N LEU A 31 -18.28 0.44 -14.98
CA LEU A 31 -17.86 1.23 -13.83
C LEU A 31 -18.66 2.54 -13.71
N HIS A 32 -18.91 3.21 -14.84
CA HIS A 32 -19.66 4.45 -14.88
C HIS A 32 -21.15 4.23 -14.59
N ASP A 33 -21.84 3.39 -15.37
CA ASP A 33 -23.30 3.29 -15.34
C ASP A 33 -23.81 2.36 -14.23
N ARG A 34 -23.15 1.21 -14.01
CA ARG A 34 -23.59 0.24 -13.00
C ARG A 34 -23.17 0.67 -11.60
N VAL A 35 -21.96 1.19 -11.43
CA VAL A 35 -21.41 1.48 -10.10
C VAL A 35 -21.50 2.95 -9.74
N GLY A 36 -21.28 3.86 -10.69
CA GLY A 36 -21.18 5.29 -10.43
C GLY A 36 -19.75 5.76 -10.14
N VAL A 37 -18.74 5.06 -10.65
CA VAL A 37 -17.33 5.48 -10.59
C VAL A 37 -17.11 6.71 -11.46
N ASN A 38 -16.31 7.66 -10.99
CA ASN A 38 -15.88 8.83 -11.78
C ASN A 38 -14.36 9.04 -11.81
N VAL A 39 -13.58 8.21 -11.10
CA VAL A 39 -12.11 8.26 -11.11
C VAL A 39 -11.54 6.85 -11.32
N LEU A 40 -10.70 6.69 -12.32
CA LEU A 40 -9.95 5.46 -12.60
C LEU A 40 -8.53 5.61 -12.04
N MET A 41 -8.13 4.67 -11.19
CA MET A 41 -6.76 4.57 -10.68
C MET A 41 -6.06 3.41 -11.37
N LEU A 42 -5.25 3.71 -12.39
CA LEU A 42 -4.70 2.72 -13.30
C LEU A 42 -3.31 2.31 -12.83
N GLY A 43 -3.09 1.02 -12.56
CA GLY A 43 -1.73 0.52 -12.36
C GLY A 43 -0.92 0.72 -13.65
N THR A 44 0.13 1.54 -13.62
CA THR A 44 0.95 1.83 -14.81
C THR A 44 2.31 1.15 -14.78
N CYS A 45 2.78 0.70 -13.63
CA CYS A 45 3.95 -0.17 -13.52
C CYS A 45 3.80 -1.11 -12.31
N SER A 46 4.01 -2.40 -12.51
CA SER A 46 3.98 -3.39 -11.42
C SER A 46 4.52 -4.76 -11.87
N TRP A 47 5.08 -5.52 -10.93
CA TRP A 47 5.30 -6.96 -11.04
C TRP A 47 4.47 -7.76 -10.01
N LEU A 48 3.72 -7.08 -9.14
CA LEU A 48 2.87 -7.72 -8.14
C LEU A 48 1.67 -8.41 -8.80
N GLY A 49 1.50 -9.72 -8.57
CA GLY A 49 0.37 -10.48 -9.13
C GLY A 49 -1.02 -9.87 -8.85
N LEU A 50 -1.19 -9.23 -7.67
CA LEU A 50 -2.42 -8.50 -7.30
C LEU A 50 -2.76 -7.34 -8.25
N LYS A 51 -1.75 -6.79 -8.93
CA LYS A 51 -1.84 -5.58 -9.77
C LYS A 51 -1.63 -5.86 -11.27
N THR A 52 -1.01 -6.99 -11.61
CA THR A 52 -0.75 -7.38 -13.00
C THR A 52 -1.86 -8.26 -13.58
N GLY A 53 -2.41 -9.17 -12.78
CA GLY A 53 -3.29 -10.24 -13.27
C GLY A 53 -4.72 -10.21 -12.73
N ARG A 54 -5.44 -11.28 -13.05
CA ARG A 54 -6.78 -11.59 -12.53
C ARG A 54 -6.70 -12.07 -11.06
N SER A 55 -7.84 -12.32 -10.43
CA SER A 55 -7.90 -12.70 -9.00
C SER A 55 -6.91 -13.79 -8.58
N ILE A 56 -5.99 -13.43 -7.66
CA ILE A 56 -5.01 -14.35 -7.09
C ILE A 56 -5.62 -15.33 -6.06
N SER A 57 -6.83 -15.06 -5.59
CA SER A 57 -7.56 -15.94 -4.67
C SER A 57 -8.66 -16.76 -5.35
N HIS A 58 -8.67 -16.86 -6.68
CA HIS A 58 -9.70 -17.59 -7.43
C HIS A 58 -9.87 -19.06 -6.97
N ALA A 59 -8.80 -19.70 -6.49
CA ALA A 59 -8.87 -21.06 -5.93
C ALA A 59 -9.71 -21.14 -4.64
N LEU A 60 -9.82 -20.04 -3.89
CA LEU A 60 -10.62 -19.93 -2.66
C LEU A 60 -11.97 -19.23 -2.89
N ASP A 61 -12.01 -18.25 -3.78
CA ASP A 61 -13.14 -17.33 -3.97
C ASP A 61 -13.96 -17.61 -5.23
N GLY A 62 -13.42 -18.41 -6.17
CA GLY A 62 -13.91 -18.48 -7.53
C GLY A 62 -13.49 -17.27 -8.36
N TRP A 63 -13.82 -17.31 -9.64
CA TRP A 63 -13.60 -16.18 -10.55
C TRP A 63 -14.65 -15.08 -10.32
N PRO A 64 -14.30 -13.81 -10.58
CA PRO A 64 -15.27 -12.74 -10.75
C PRO A 64 -16.36 -13.06 -11.78
N ASP A 65 -17.54 -12.45 -11.61
CA ASP A 65 -18.70 -12.56 -12.50
C ASP A 65 -18.58 -11.72 -13.79
N HIS A 66 -17.35 -11.30 -14.14
CA HIS A 66 -17.01 -10.56 -15.35
C HIS A 66 -15.59 -10.90 -15.83
N GLY A 67 -15.29 -10.58 -17.09
CA GLY A 67 -14.04 -10.89 -17.78
C GLY A 67 -13.70 -12.37 -17.92
N VAL A 68 -12.51 -12.67 -18.42
CA VAL A 68 -12.11 -14.06 -18.72
C VAL A 68 -11.78 -14.80 -17.41
N PRO A 69 -12.41 -15.97 -17.14
CA PRO A 69 -12.25 -16.73 -15.89
C PRO A 69 -11.05 -17.69 -15.97
N GLU A 70 -9.88 -17.17 -16.32
CA GLU A 70 -8.65 -17.95 -16.46
C GLU A 70 -7.48 -17.27 -15.74
N PRO A 71 -6.53 -18.03 -15.17
CA PRO A 71 -5.31 -17.46 -14.62
C PRO A 71 -4.55 -16.70 -15.69
N PHE A 72 -4.22 -15.45 -15.36
CA PHE A 72 -3.47 -14.59 -16.26
C PHE A 72 -2.07 -14.36 -15.68
N THR A 73 -1.05 -14.89 -16.36
CA THR A 73 0.32 -14.96 -15.83
C THR A 73 1.19 -13.86 -16.43
N MET A 74 0.81 -12.60 -16.22
CA MET A 74 1.69 -11.49 -16.58
C MET A 74 2.93 -11.49 -15.70
N LYS A 75 4.09 -11.42 -16.34
CA LYS A 75 5.37 -11.15 -15.67
C LYS A 75 5.37 -9.76 -15.06
N GLY A 76 4.75 -8.78 -15.72
CA GLY A 76 4.70 -7.40 -15.28
C GLY A 76 5.78 -6.51 -15.90
N GLY A 77 5.79 -5.25 -15.50
CA GLY A 77 6.59 -4.19 -16.11
C GLY A 77 5.84 -2.86 -16.11
N ALA A 78 6.31 -1.91 -16.90
CA ALA A 78 5.56 -0.73 -17.27
C ALA A 78 4.51 -1.06 -18.33
N TYR A 79 3.28 -0.61 -18.10
CA TYR A 79 2.13 -0.79 -18.99
C TYR A 79 1.85 0.43 -19.88
N PHE A 80 2.67 1.47 -19.75
CA PHE A 80 2.79 2.60 -20.66
C PHE A 80 4.13 2.50 -21.42
N ASP A 81 4.37 3.31 -22.44
CA ASP A 81 5.62 3.39 -23.18
C ASP A 81 6.61 4.38 -22.52
N PRO A 82 7.64 3.92 -21.78
CA PRO A 82 8.58 4.81 -21.11
C PRO A 82 9.40 5.59 -22.13
N ASP A 83 9.39 6.91 -22.02
CA ASP A 83 10.15 7.78 -22.91
C ASP A 83 11.63 7.80 -22.48
N PRO A 84 12.55 7.28 -23.31
CA PRO A 84 13.96 7.13 -22.94
C PRO A 84 14.65 8.42 -22.52
N ARG A 85 14.12 9.58 -22.90
CA ARG A 85 14.66 10.90 -22.54
C ARG A 85 14.67 11.12 -21.02
N PHE A 86 13.68 10.59 -20.28
CA PHE A 86 13.58 10.77 -18.83
C PHE A 86 14.49 9.82 -18.04
N TYR A 87 14.90 8.69 -18.62
CA TYR A 87 15.68 7.65 -17.94
C TYR A 87 17.18 7.71 -18.25
N ALA A 88 17.66 8.81 -18.84
CA ALA A 88 19.07 8.96 -19.21
C ALA A 88 20.03 8.89 -18.00
N ASN A 89 19.57 9.34 -16.82
CA ASN A 89 20.35 9.54 -15.60
C ASN A 89 20.22 8.39 -14.56
N THR A 90 19.63 7.27 -14.95
CA THR A 90 19.60 6.06 -14.12
C THR A 90 20.10 4.87 -14.92
N MET A 91 20.71 3.89 -14.27
CA MET A 91 21.07 2.61 -14.88
C MET A 91 19.87 1.70 -15.18
N ILE A 92 18.68 2.02 -14.64
CA ILE A 92 17.44 1.26 -14.85
C ILE A 92 16.63 1.92 -15.98
N LYS A 93 16.69 1.31 -17.17
CA LYS A 93 16.09 1.86 -18.40
C LYS A 93 15.12 0.93 -19.10
N ASP A 94 15.34 -0.38 -18.95
CA ASP A 94 14.55 -1.40 -19.60
C ASP A 94 13.66 -2.10 -18.56
N PHE A 95 12.39 -1.72 -18.54
CA PHE A 95 11.40 -2.22 -17.60
C PHE A 95 9.99 -2.24 -18.21
N ARG A 96 9.87 -2.11 -19.54
CA ARG A 96 8.59 -2.24 -20.26
C ARG A 96 8.05 -3.65 -20.05
N ALA A 97 6.73 -3.79 -19.89
CA ALA A 97 6.11 -5.10 -19.89
C ALA A 97 6.36 -5.80 -21.24
N THR A 98 6.89 -7.02 -21.18
CA THR A 98 7.19 -7.85 -22.36
C THR A 98 6.16 -8.97 -22.56
N ASP A 99 5.10 -8.95 -21.76
CA ASP A 99 3.96 -9.85 -21.88
C ASP A 99 3.30 -9.66 -23.27
N PRO A 100 3.01 -10.75 -24.02
CA PRO A 100 2.44 -10.65 -25.38
C PRO A 100 1.19 -9.80 -25.47
N GLU A 101 0.35 -9.81 -24.43
CA GLU A 101 -0.90 -9.08 -24.36
C GLU A 101 -0.72 -7.57 -24.16
N MET A 102 0.50 -7.14 -23.82
CA MET A 102 0.89 -5.73 -23.73
C MET A 102 1.69 -5.26 -24.96
N GLU A 103 1.92 -6.11 -25.96
CA GLU A 103 2.68 -5.75 -27.15
C GLU A 103 1.99 -4.60 -27.90
N GLY A 104 2.66 -3.44 -27.97
CA GLY A 104 2.12 -2.24 -28.60
C GLY A 104 0.96 -1.57 -27.84
N VAL A 105 0.70 -1.97 -26.59
CA VAL A 105 -0.38 -1.41 -25.76
C VAL A 105 0.18 -0.45 -24.73
N ASP A 106 -0.05 0.85 -24.92
CA ASP A 106 0.08 1.86 -23.88
C ASP A 106 -1.27 2.06 -23.18
N ILE A 107 -1.33 1.70 -21.89
CA ILE A 107 -2.59 1.72 -21.12
C ILE A 107 -3.13 3.13 -20.92
N LEU A 108 -2.28 4.15 -20.84
CA LEU A 108 -2.72 5.53 -20.66
C LEU A 108 -3.29 6.08 -21.96
N ASP A 109 -2.64 5.84 -23.10
CA ASP A 109 -3.16 6.22 -24.42
C ASP A 109 -4.46 5.48 -24.76
N LEU A 110 -4.58 4.22 -24.34
CA LEU A 110 -5.80 3.42 -24.54
C LEU A 110 -6.99 3.96 -23.75
N VAL A 111 -6.79 4.34 -22.48
CA VAL A 111 -7.90 4.60 -21.54
C VAL A 111 -8.27 6.08 -21.44
N ILE A 112 -7.31 7.00 -21.48
CA ILE A 112 -7.57 8.43 -21.26
C ILE A 112 -8.64 8.98 -22.23
N PRO A 113 -8.55 8.77 -23.56
CA PRO A 113 -9.54 9.32 -24.49
C PRO A 113 -10.96 8.79 -24.25
N GLU A 114 -11.08 7.50 -23.91
CA GLU A 114 -12.38 6.85 -23.69
C GLU A 114 -13.00 7.21 -22.34
N ALA A 115 -12.18 7.40 -21.30
CA ALA A 115 -12.60 7.90 -20.00
C ALA A 115 -13.13 9.34 -20.10
N ARG A 116 -12.47 10.20 -20.88
CA ARG A 116 -12.89 11.59 -21.10
C ARG A 116 -14.29 11.71 -21.72
N LYS A 117 -14.64 10.83 -22.67
CA LYS A 117 -15.99 10.80 -23.28
C LYS A 117 -17.10 10.58 -22.25
N ARG A 118 -16.78 9.94 -21.12
CA ARG A 118 -17.67 9.62 -20.00
C ARG A 118 -17.52 10.57 -18.82
N GLY A 119 -16.72 11.64 -18.96
CA GLY A 119 -16.45 12.58 -17.86
C GLY A 119 -15.67 11.95 -16.69
N MET A 120 -15.02 10.81 -16.90
CA MET A 120 -14.21 10.15 -15.89
C MET A 120 -12.80 10.74 -15.85
N LYS A 121 -12.19 10.74 -14.67
CA LYS A 121 -10.80 11.16 -14.44
C LYS A 121 -9.86 9.96 -14.44
N VAL A 122 -8.60 10.15 -14.88
CA VAL A 122 -7.58 9.09 -14.89
C VAL A 122 -6.37 9.48 -14.02
N TYR A 123 -6.05 8.60 -13.08
CA TYR A 123 -4.96 8.74 -12.12
C TYR A 123 -4.02 7.54 -12.28
N PRO A 124 -2.76 7.72 -12.70
CA PRO A 124 -1.77 6.67 -12.58
C PRO A 124 -1.60 6.26 -11.11
N GLU A 125 -1.57 4.95 -10.88
CA GLU A 125 -1.26 4.30 -9.62
C GLU A 125 0.10 3.62 -9.71
N LEU A 126 0.97 3.94 -8.75
CA LEU A 126 2.25 3.27 -8.54
C LEU A 126 2.39 2.83 -7.09
N MET A 127 2.91 1.61 -6.88
CA MET A 127 3.10 1.00 -5.57
C MET A 127 4.54 0.53 -5.40
N GLU A 128 5.24 1.16 -4.48
CA GLU A 128 6.62 0.88 -4.10
C GLU A 128 6.67 0.04 -2.82
N PRO A 129 7.49 -1.03 -2.76
CA PRO A 129 8.25 -1.61 -3.86
C PRO A 129 7.33 -2.34 -4.85
N PHE A 130 7.67 -2.29 -6.15
CA PHE A 130 6.87 -2.89 -7.23
C PHE A 130 6.92 -4.43 -7.29
N PHE A 131 7.64 -5.07 -6.37
CA PHE A 131 7.96 -6.50 -6.35
C PHE A 131 8.15 -7.00 -4.91
N LYS A 132 7.08 -7.44 -4.26
CA LYS A 132 7.05 -7.67 -2.79
C LYS A 132 6.52 -9.04 -2.36
N TYR A 133 5.74 -9.73 -3.19
CA TYR A 133 5.09 -10.98 -2.78
C TYR A 133 5.90 -12.19 -3.23
N ALA A 134 6.19 -13.09 -2.28
CA ALA A 134 6.83 -14.36 -2.57
C ALA A 134 6.01 -15.15 -3.60
N GLY A 135 6.59 -15.37 -4.77
CA GLY A 135 5.93 -15.97 -5.92
C GLY A 135 5.93 -15.00 -7.11
N HIS A 136 4.74 -14.60 -7.57
CA HIS A 136 4.60 -13.65 -8.68
C HIS A 136 5.10 -12.26 -8.27
N GLY A 137 6.21 -11.84 -8.89
CA GLY A 137 6.83 -10.55 -8.66
C GLY A 137 7.82 -10.53 -7.50
N SER A 138 8.47 -11.64 -7.15
CA SER A 138 9.62 -11.59 -6.23
C SER A 138 10.82 -10.88 -6.90
N ALA A 139 11.54 -10.04 -6.16
CA ALA A 139 12.71 -9.28 -6.67
C ALA A 139 13.75 -10.15 -7.40
N ASN A 140 13.93 -11.40 -6.98
CA ASN A 140 14.87 -12.35 -7.57
C ASN A 140 14.37 -13.04 -8.85
N THR A 141 13.13 -12.78 -9.27
CA THR A 141 12.50 -13.39 -10.45
C THR A 141 12.11 -12.38 -11.52
N ILE A 142 12.22 -11.09 -11.24
CA ILE A 142 11.90 -10.04 -12.21
C ILE A 142 13.11 -9.73 -13.09
N GLU A 143 12.85 -9.60 -14.39
CA GLU A 143 13.87 -9.38 -15.41
C GLU A 143 14.08 -7.86 -15.63
N VAL A 144 14.50 -7.14 -14.58
CA VAL A 144 14.90 -5.72 -14.69
C VAL A 144 16.43 -5.63 -14.69
N PRO A 145 17.08 -5.27 -15.81
CA PRO A 145 18.52 -5.16 -15.87
C PRO A 145 19.07 -4.21 -14.79
N ASN A 146 20.21 -4.60 -14.21
CA ASN A 146 20.92 -3.87 -13.14
C ASN A 146 20.17 -3.72 -11.80
N LEU A 147 18.94 -4.20 -11.66
CA LEU A 147 18.21 -4.09 -10.40
C LEU A 147 18.95 -4.65 -9.18
N PRO A 148 19.65 -5.80 -9.26
CA PRO A 148 20.45 -6.31 -8.13
C PRO A 148 21.53 -5.34 -7.61
N GLN A 149 21.96 -4.36 -8.42
CA GLN A 149 22.98 -3.37 -8.03
C GLN A 149 22.44 -2.27 -7.11
N VAL A 150 21.11 -2.13 -7.03
CA VAL A 150 20.46 -1.10 -6.21
C VAL A 150 19.73 -1.67 -4.99
N MET A 151 19.91 -2.96 -4.68
CA MET A 151 19.22 -3.63 -3.58
C MET A 151 19.76 -3.24 -2.19
N GLU A 152 18.90 -3.27 -1.18
CA GLU A 152 19.31 -3.12 0.21
C GLU A 152 20.24 -4.26 0.64
N ILE A 153 21.09 -3.95 1.62
CA ILE A 153 21.91 -4.94 2.34
C ILE A 153 21.44 -4.99 3.80
N ASP A 154 21.30 -6.17 4.39
CA ASP A 154 20.92 -6.30 5.79
C ASP A 154 22.11 -6.06 6.75
N CYS A 155 21.84 -5.99 8.06
CA CYS A 155 22.86 -5.77 9.08
C CYS A 155 23.96 -6.87 9.16
N PHE A 156 23.79 -7.99 8.47
CA PHE A 156 24.76 -9.08 8.36
C PHE A 156 25.51 -9.08 7.02
N GLY A 157 25.27 -8.10 6.14
CA GLY A 157 25.93 -8.01 4.84
C GLY A 157 25.27 -8.84 3.74
N ARG A 158 24.02 -9.29 3.93
CA ARG A 158 23.29 -10.12 2.95
C ARG A 158 22.38 -9.25 2.10
N MET A 159 22.25 -9.57 0.82
CA MET A 159 21.32 -8.89 -0.08
C MET A 159 19.87 -9.11 0.36
N LYS A 160 19.07 -8.05 0.32
CA LYS A 160 17.63 -8.06 0.58
C LYS A 160 16.79 -8.03 -0.70
N ASP A 161 15.49 -8.08 -0.52
CA ASP A 161 14.44 -8.14 -1.53
C ASP A 161 13.79 -6.77 -1.85
N GLU A 162 14.22 -5.70 -1.18
CA GLU A 162 13.79 -4.32 -1.47
C GLU A 162 14.98 -3.48 -1.99
N PRO A 163 14.77 -2.52 -2.93
CA PRO A 163 15.82 -1.60 -3.36
C PRO A 163 16.24 -0.63 -2.26
N SER A 164 17.48 -0.16 -2.23
CA SER A 164 17.90 0.90 -1.31
C SER A 164 17.23 2.22 -1.68
N THR A 165 16.47 2.79 -0.75
CA THR A 165 15.95 4.16 -0.88
C THR A 165 17.05 5.23 -0.69
N SER A 166 18.29 4.84 -0.41
CA SER A 166 19.45 5.75 -0.42
C SER A 166 20.25 5.65 -1.73
N ASN A 167 19.97 4.65 -2.58
CA ASN A 167 20.66 4.49 -3.85
C ASN A 167 20.18 5.54 -4.88
N PRO A 168 21.08 6.37 -5.42
CA PRO A 168 20.71 7.47 -6.33
C PRO A 168 20.11 6.99 -7.66
N ASP A 169 20.52 5.84 -8.18
CA ASP A 169 19.97 5.31 -9.44
C ASP A 169 18.52 4.83 -9.26
N TYR A 170 18.22 4.18 -8.13
CA TYR A 170 16.86 3.78 -7.80
C TYR A 170 15.96 4.99 -7.55
N ARG A 171 16.44 5.97 -6.78
CA ARG A 171 15.77 7.27 -6.57
C ARG A 171 15.44 7.95 -7.90
N THR A 172 16.43 8.05 -8.77
CA THR A 172 16.28 8.70 -10.08
C THR A 172 15.29 7.93 -10.95
N TRP A 173 15.29 6.59 -10.92
CA TRP A 173 14.31 5.80 -11.66
C TRP A 173 12.87 6.10 -11.23
N MET A 174 12.62 6.25 -9.91
CA MET A 174 11.31 6.66 -9.40
C MET A 174 10.91 8.06 -9.87
N HIS A 175 11.84 9.02 -9.80
CA HIS A 175 11.61 10.39 -10.28
C HIS A 175 11.29 10.40 -11.78
N SER A 176 12.09 9.70 -12.59
CA SER A 176 11.90 9.59 -14.04
C SER A 176 10.53 9.01 -14.39
N MET A 177 10.09 7.95 -13.70
CA MET A 177 8.79 7.31 -13.96
C MET A 177 7.61 8.24 -13.69
N ILE A 178 7.72 9.07 -12.65
CA ILE A 178 6.71 10.06 -12.30
C ILE A 178 6.74 11.23 -13.29
N GLU A 179 7.92 11.78 -13.59
CA GLU A 179 8.06 12.93 -14.49
C GLU A 179 7.58 12.60 -15.91
N ASP A 180 7.95 11.43 -16.43
CA ASP A 180 7.53 10.92 -17.75
C ASP A 180 6.00 10.94 -17.87
N GLN A 181 5.32 10.25 -16.95
CA GLN A 181 3.85 10.16 -16.97
C GLN A 181 3.17 11.52 -16.80
N VAL A 182 3.69 12.39 -15.93
CA VAL A 182 3.10 13.72 -15.69
C VAL A 182 3.28 14.67 -16.87
N ARG A 183 4.38 14.55 -17.63
CA ARG A 183 4.68 15.44 -18.75
C ARG A 183 4.13 14.95 -20.09
N ASN A 184 4.03 13.64 -20.29
CA ASN A 184 3.64 13.07 -21.58
C ASN A 184 2.15 12.79 -21.71
N TYR A 185 1.41 12.62 -20.60
CA TYR A 185 -0.01 12.24 -20.64
C TYR A 185 -0.94 13.29 -20.01
N ASP A 186 -2.16 13.41 -20.53
CA ASP A 186 -3.21 14.28 -19.96
C ASP A 186 -3.91 13.62 -18.76
N ILE A 187 -3.17 13.36 -17.70
CA ILE A 187 -3.66 12.78 -16.45
C ILE A 187 -4.32 13.83 -15.53
N ASP A 188 -5.23 13.35 -14.67
CA ASP A 188 -6.05 14.16 -13.76
C ASP A 188 -5.59 14.15 -12.31
N GLY A 189 -4.62 13.31 -11.98
CA GLY A 189 -3.95 13.23 -10.69
C GLY A 189 -3.02 12.03 -10.64
N LEU A 190 -2.43 11.78 -9.48
CA LEU A 190 -1.54 10.64 -9.26
C LEU A 190 -1.80 10.02 -7.89
N MET A 191 -1.79 8.69 -7.82
CA MET A 191 -1.80 7.95 -6.58
C MET A 191 -0.46 7.25 -6.38
N TRP A 192 0.22 7.59 -5.29
CA TRP A 192 1.47 7.01 -4.89
C TRP A 192 1.29 6.16 -3.64
N CYS A 193 1.87 4.96 -3.62
CA CYS A 193 1.83 4.06 -2.48
C CYS A 193 3.25 3.64 -2.11
N ASN A 194 3.59 3.74 -0.84
CA ASN A 194 4.87 3.30 -0.30
C ASN A 194 4.62 2.33 0.85
N GLU A 195 4.90 1.06 0.62
CA GLU A 195 4.68 -0.04 1.55
C GLU A 195 6.00 -0.73 1.87
N ARG A 196 6.81 -0.16 2.75
CA ARG A 196 8.05 -0.80 3.23
C ARG A 196 8.06 -1.07 4.71
N ASN A 197 8.76 -2.13 5.11
CA ASN A 197 8.95 -2.44 6.53
C ASN A 197 10.16 -1.68 7.07
N SER A 198 9.97 -0.89 8.13
CA SER A 198 11.08 -0.23 8.82
C SER A 198 12.02 -1.24 9.49
N PRO A 199 13.24 -0.85 9.89
CA PRO A 199 14.13 -1.73 10.65
C PRO A 199 13.46 -2.37 11.88
N LEU A 200 12.73 -1.60 12.69
CA LEU A 200 11.97 -2.14 13.84
C LEU A 200 10.85 -3.09 13.41
N ASP A 201 10.12 -2.78 12.33
CA ASP A 201 9.10 -3.69 11.81
C ASP A 201 9.69 -5.03 11.35
N GLN A 202 10.85 -4.99 10.70
CA GLN A 202 11.57 -6.18 10.25
C GLN A 202 11.99 -7.02 11.46
N LEU A 203 12.56 -6.38 12.49
CA LEU A 203 12.97 -7.03 13.73
C LEU A 203 11.80 -7.72 14.46
N ILE A 204 10.66 -7.06 14.61
CA ILE A 204 9.46 -7.62 15.25
C ILE A 204 8.90 -8.81 14.46
N GLN A 205 9.06 -8.80 13.13
CA GLN A 205 8.71 -9.93 12.27
C GLN A 205 9.75 -11.06 12.32
N GLY A 206 10.85 -10.92 13.06
CA GLY A 206 11.95 -11.88 13.13
C GLY A 206 12.89 -11.83 11.93
N GLN A 207 12.87 -10.73 11.16
CA GLN A 207 13.73 -10.53 10.00
C GLN A 207 14.97 -9.70 10.37
N ALA A 208 16.06 -9.91 9.62
CA ALA A 208 17.23 -9.06 9.73
C ALA A 208 16.96 -7.70 9.04
N PRO A 209 17.18 -6.57 9.74
CA PRO A 209 16.91 -5.24 9.22
C PRO A 209 17.98 -4.75 8.23
N GLY A 210 17.55 -4.00 7.21
CA GLY A 210 18.37 -3.16 6.32
C GLY A 210 18.31 -1.68 6.71
N ASP A 211 18.88 -0.74 5.96
CA ASP A 211 19.65 -0.85 4.70
C ASP A 211 21.11 -0.44 4.92
N PHE A 212 22.03 -1.39 4.90
CA PHE A 212 23.48 -1.21 5.05
C PHE A 212 24.22 -1.26 3.70
N SER A 213 23.55 -0.93 2.59
CA SER A 213 24.21 -0.74 1.29
C SER A 213 25.16 0.45 1.32
N GLU A 214 26.18 0.48 0.45
CA GLU A 214 27.17 1.57 0.46
C GLU A 214 26.54 2.97 0.35
N PRO A 215 25.54 3.23 -0.51
CA PRO A 215 24.87 4.54 -0.55
C PRO A 215 24.25 4.95 0.79
N ALA A 216 23.62 4.01 1.50
CA ALA A 216 23.03 4.26 2.82
C ALA A 216 24.10 4.50 3.88
N LEU A 217 25.19 3.72 3.87
CA LEU A 217 26.33 3.93 4.77
C LEU A 217 26.96 5.31 4.57
N ASP A 218 27.18 5.70 3.32
CA ASP A 218 27.76 7.00 2.98
C ASP A 218 26.85 8.17 3.36
N GLU A 219 25.54 8.05 3.15
CA GLU A 219 24.59 9.06 3.61
C GLU A 219 24.58 9.16 5.14
N ALA A 220 24.51 8.04 5.85
CA ALA A 220 24.54 8.02 7.32
C ALA A 220 25.81 8.70 7.86
N ARG A 221 26.99 8.38 7.31
CA ARG A 221 28.27 9.03 7.67
C ARG A 221 28.23 10.54 7.44
N ARG A 222 27.72 11.00 6.28
CA ARG A 222 27.58 12.44 5.96
C ARG A 222 26.63 13.16 6.93
N ARG A 223 25.67 12.45 7.50
CA ARG A 223 24.73 12.96 8.52
C ARG A 223 25.28 12.88 9.96
N GLY A 224 26.53 12.43 10.14
CA GLY A 224 27.16 12.29 11.45
C GLY A 224 26.63 11.09 12.26
N ILE A 225 26.03 10.11 11.60
CA ILE A 225 25.58 8.85 12.21
C ILE A 225 26.72 7.84 12.11
N ASP A 226 27.02 7.12 13.19
CA ASP A 226 27.93 5.98 13.19
C ASP A 226 27.17 4.72 12.72
N PRO A 227 27.37 4.26 11.46
CA PRO A 227 26.61 3.13 10.94
C PRO A 227 26.99 1.82 11.62
N GLU A 228 28.24 1.69 12.08
CA GLU A 228 28.73 0.43 12.67
C GLU A 228 28.22 0.27 14.10
N ALA A 229 28.06 1.36 14.85
CA ALA A 229 27.33 1.34 16.12
C ALA A 229 25.85 0.97 15.92
N CYS A 230 25.18 1.56 14.92
CA CYS A 230 23.80 1.21 14.55
C CYS A 230 23.67 -0.28 14.17
N ARG A 231 24.59 -0.79 13.35
CA ARG A 231 24.61 -2.20 12.91
C ARG A 231 24.71 -3.14 14.10
N ARG A 232 25.60 -2.89 15.06
CA ARG A 232 25.74 -3.70 16.28
C ARG A 232 24.48 -3.66 17.14
N GLY A 233 23.88 -2.49 17.32
CA GLY A 233 22.62 -2.35 18.08
C GLY A 233 21.48 -3.15 17.45
N LEU A 234 21.34 -3.10 16.12
CA LEU A 234 20.33 -3.87 15.40
C LEU A 234 20.58 -5.38 15.46
N ILE A 235 21.83 -5.83 15.36
CA ILE A 235 22.19 -7.24 15.56
C ILE A 235 21.79 -7.69 16.97
N ARG A 236 22.07 -6.87 17.98
CA ARG A 236 21.69 -7.18 19.36
C ARG A 236 20.18 -7.31 19.55
N MET A 237 19.41 -6.41 18.91
CA MET A 237 17.95 -6.50 18.91
C MET A 237 17.46 -7.72 18.13
N TYR A 238 18.09 -8.04 17.01
CA TYR A 238 17.76 -9.23 16.21
C TYR A 238 17.97 -10.51 17.02
N GLU A 239 19.10 -10.65 17.71
CA GLU A 239 19.38 -11.77 18.61
C GLU A 239 18.31 -11.92 19.69
N PHE A 240 17.91 -10.81 20.33
CA PHE A 240 16.82 -10.81 21.30
C PHE A 240 15.49 -11.28 20.68
N MET A 241 15.13 -10.76 19.50
CA MET A 241 13.90 -11.17 18.81
C MET A 241 13.92 -12.66 18.44
N GLN A 242 15.06 -13.19 17.99
CA GLN A 242 15.22 -14.62 17.71
C GLN A 242 15.09 -15.47 18.97
N ALA A 243 15.73 -15.08 20.09
CA ALA A 243 15.59 -15.75 21.38
C ALA A 243 14.12 -15.75 21.86
N ALA A 244 13.43 -14.61 21.70
CA ALA A 244 12.02 -14.49 22.03
C ALA A 244 11.15 -15.43 21.17
N ILE A 245 11.39 -15.49 19.87
CA ILE A 245 10.69 -16.41 18.95
C ILE A 245 11.00 -17.88 19.27
N ALA A 246 12.23 -18.19 19.66
CA ALA A 246 12.69 -19.55 20.00
C ALA A 246 12.13 -20.07 21.33
N GLY A 247 11.44 -19.22 22.11
CA GLY A 247 10.83 -19.63 23.35
C GLY A 247 11.70 -19.43 24.60
N GLU A 248 12.86 -18.78 24.49
CA GLU A 248 13.78 -18.59 25.63
C GLU A 248 13.12 -17.81 26.77
N GLU A 249 13.47 -18.14 28.02
CA GLU A 249 12.98 -17.45 29.20
C GLU A 249 13.81 -16.18 29.48
N PHE A 250 13.13 -15.11 29.92
CA PHE A 250 13.76 -13.86 30.32
C PHE A 250 13.39 -13.54 31.78
N ASP A 251 14.37 -13.19 32.62
CA ASP A 251 14.16 -12.98 34.06
C ASP A 251 13.00 -12.02 34.40
N ASP A 252 12.85 -10.94 33.64
CA ASP A 252 11.80 -9.93 33.79
C ASP A 252 10.74 -10.00 32.67
N GLY A 253 10.74 -11.06 31.86
CA GLY A 253 9.90 -11.19 30.68
C GLY A 253 10.40 -10.45 29.44
N ALA A 254 9.82 -10.79 28.30
CA ALA A 254 10.20 -10.32 26.97
C ALA A 254 9.98 -8.81 26.79
N PHE A 255 8.87 -8.25 27.28
CA PHE A 255 8.58 -6.83 27.10
C PHE A 255 9.59 -5.93 27.82
N LEU A 256 9.93 -6.23 29.08
CA LEU A 256 10.91 -5.45 29.83
C LEU A 256 12.33 -5.65 29.28
N THR A 257 12.64 -6.87 28.81
CA THR A 257 13.91 -7.14 28.13
C THR A 257 14.05 -6.39 26.82
N PHE A 258 12.99 -6.29 26.02
CA PHE A 258 12.95 -5.46 24.82
C PHE A 258 13.29 -3.99 25.14
N LEU A 259 12.66 -3.42 26.18
CA LEU A 259 12.96 -2.05 26.61
C LEU A 259 14.41 -1.89 27.08
N ARG A 260 14.94 -2.88 27.79
CA ARG A 260 16.36 -2.89 28.23
C ARG A 260 17.30 -2.88 27.03
N VAL A 261 17.08 -3.75 26.04
CA VAL A 261 17.90 -3.78 24.82
C VAL A 261 17.86 -2.44 24.08
N LEU A 262 16.68 -1.80 23.99
CA LEU A 262 16.56 -0.46 23.39
C LEU A 262 17.35 0.60 24.18
N MET A 263 17.27 0.60 25.51
CA MET A 263 17.97 1.58 26.35
C MET A 263 19.49 1.39 26.31
N ASP A 264 19.96 0.13 26.25
CA ASP A 264 21.38 -0.21 26.15
C ASP A 264 21.95 0.06 24.75
N ASN A 265 21.10 0.16 23.72
CA ASN A 265 21.48 0.32 22.32
C ASN A 265 20.60 1.40 21.63
N PRO A 266 20.66 2.67 22.07
CA PRO A 266 19.83 3.75 21.50
C PRO A 266 20.08 3.97 19.99
N GLU A 267 21.20 3.50 19.46
CA GLU A 267 21.55 3.53 18.04
C GLU A 267 20.52 2.81 17.15
N ILE A 268 19.77 1.84 17.70
CA ILE A 268 18.63 1.21 17.02
C ILE A 268 17.63 2.28 16.57
N LEU A 269 17.29 3.22 17.46
CA LEU A 269 16.32 4.28 17.17
C LEU A 269 16.91 5.37 16.28
N ILE A 270 18.23 5.57 16.30
CA ILE A 270 18.92 6.47 15.37
C ILE A 270 18.80 5.94 13.94
N TRP A 271 19.07 4.65 13.75
CA TRP A 271 18.95 4.00 12.45
C TRP A 271 17.51 3.94 11.95
N GLU A 272 16.57 3.62 12.85
CA GLU A 272 15.14 3.65 12.57
C GLU A 272 14.70 5.00 12.01
N ARG A 273 15.10 6.09 12.69
CA ARG A 273 14.79 7.46 12.23
C ARG A 273 15.44 7.76 10.87
N PHE A 274 16.72 7.41 10.70
CA PHE A 274 17.44 7.63 9.44
C PHE A 274 16.71 6.97 8.26
N TRP A 275 16.37 5.69 8.40
CA TRP A 275 15.65 4.94 7.37
C TRP A 275 14.26 5.54 7.13
N LEU A 276 13.52 5.88 8.19
CA LEU A 276 12.17 6.45 8.09
C LEU A 276 12.16 7.79 7.35
N GLU A 277 13.10 8.68 7.67
CA GLU A 277 13.23 9.97 6.99
C GLU A 277 13.50 9.78 5.51
N ARG A 278 14.38 8.85 5.13
CA ARG A 278 14.60 8.52 3.71
C ARG A 278 13.36 7.99 3.04
N ASN A 279 12.65 7.05 3.67
CA ASN A 279 11.41 6.51 3.11
C ASN A 279 10.38 7.63 2.84
N LYS A 280 10.17 8.53 3.81
CA LYS A 280 9.25 9.67 3.67
C LYS A 280 9.74 10.75 2.70
N ASP A 281 11.05 10.95 2.58
CA ASP A 281 11.62 11.91 1.65
C ASP A 281 11.33 11.53 0.20
N LEU A 282 11.21 10.24 -0.13
CA LEU A 282 10.79 9.84 -1.47
C LEU A 282 9.40 10.41 -1.77
N ASP A 283 8.43 10.24 -0.87
CA ASP A 283 7.08 10.79 -1.04
C ASP A 283 7.11 12.33 -1.23
N ARG A 284 7.96 13.04 -0.47
CA ARG A 284 8.15 14.50 -0.58
C ARG A 284 8.76 14.92 -1.91
N GLU A 285 9.79 14.21 -2.35
CA GLU A 285 10.47 14.45 -3.61
C GLU A 285 9.51 14.26 -4.78
N LEU A 286 8.72 13.19 -4.77
CA LEU A 286 7.73 12.91 -5.80
C LEU A 286 6.61 13.95 -5.82
N TYR A 287 6.09 14.34 -4.66
CA TYR A 287 5.14 15.45 -4.56
C TYR A 287 5.72 16.74 -5.16
N GLY A 288 6.93 17.13 -4.73
CA GLY A 288 7.60 18.32 -5.24
C GLY A 288 7.83 18.29 -6.74
N LEU A 289 8.21 17.13 -7.29
CA LEU A 289 8.40 16.92 -8.72
C LEU A 289 7.09 17.05 -9.49
N VAL A 290 5.99 16.46 -9.00
CA VAL A 290 4.66 16.59 -9.61
C VAL A 290 4.23 18.05 -9.63
N LYS A 291 4.39 18.77 -8.52
CA LYS A 291 4.06 20.20 -8.43
C LYS A 291 4.95 21.07 -9.30
N TRP A 292 6.21 20.70 -9.49
CA TRP A 292 7.10 21.36 -10.43
C TRP A 292 6.66 21.16 -11.88
N CYS A 293 6.24 19.96 -12.26
CA CYS A 293 5.82 19.64 -13.62
C CYS A 293 4.44 20.22 -13.96
N LYS A 294 3.46 20.05 -13.06
CA LYS A 294 2.06 20.47 -13.24
C LYS A 294 1.49 20.89 -11.86
N PRO A 295 1.63 22.17 -11.45
CA PRO A 295 1.27 22.63 -10.10
C PRO A 295 -0.15 22.31 -9.63
N GLY A 296 -1.11 22.33 -10.57
CA GLY A 296 -2.52 22.03 -10.29
C GLY A 296 -2.86 20.54 -10.26
N LEU A 297 -1.93 19.64 -10.60
CA LEU A 297 -2.19 18.19 -10.63
C LEU A 297 -2.25 17.64 -9.19
N PRO A 298 -3.37 17.02 -8.77
CA PRO A 298 -3.48 16.39 -7.45
C PRO A 298 -2.52 15.20 -7.30
N PHE A 299 -1.82 15.13 -6.19
CA PHE A 299 -0.98 14.01 -5.78
C PHE A 299 -1.48 13.48 -4.45
N GLY A 300 -1.72 12.18 -4.37
CA GLY A 300 -2.19 11.55 -3.14
C GLY A 300 -1.44 10.30 -2.73
N LEU A 301 -1.51 10.05 -1.44
CA LEU A 301 -0.87 8.90 -0.80
C LEU A 301 -1.91 7.82 -0.52
N ASN A 302 -1.70 6.64 -1.11
CA ASN A 302 -2.35 5.43 -0.65
C ASN A 302 -1.61 4.93 0.59
N VAL A 303 -2.29 4.98 1.74
CA VAL A 303 -1.69 4.74 3.05
C VAL A 303 -1.97 3.31 3.48
N TRP A 304 -0.88 2.55 3.59
CA TRP A 304 -0.90 1.12 3.91
C TRP A 304 -1.72 0.81 5.17
N ASN A 305 -2.53 -0.25 5.13
CA ASN A 305 -3.37 -0.68 6.25
C ASN A 305 -2.56 -0.97 7.53
N ARG A 306 -1.30 -1.39 7.39
CA ARG A 306 -0.38 -1.64 8.50
C ARG A 306 -0.12 -0.39 9.34
N ASN A 307 -0.29 0.81 8.79
CA ASN A 307 -0.22 2.05 9.54
C ASN A 307 -1.35 2.19 10.58
N HIS A 308 -2.41 1.39 10.47
CA HIS A 308 -3.47 1.29 11.47
C HIS A 308 -3.21 0.17 12.47
N PHE A 309 -2.60 -0.95 12.05
CA PHE A 309 -2.47 -2.17 12.85
C PHE A 309 -1.18 -2.28 13.69
N ASN A 310 -0.20 -1.41 13.47
CA ASN A 310 1.10 -1.48 14.12
C ASN A 310 1.37 -0.20 14.93
N ILE A 311 1.70 -0.35 16.22
CA ILE A 311 1.92 0.78 17.14
C ILE A 311 3.12 1.63 16.77
N PHE A 312 4.20 1.04 16.27
CA PHE A 312 5.38 1.78 15.83
C PHE A 312 5.06 2.54 14.56
N ARG A 313 4.44 1.89 13.58
CA ARG A 313 4.04 2.56 12.33
C ARG A 313 3.04 3.69 12.57
N ARG A 314 2.03 3.49 13.44
CA ARG A 314 1.06 4.55 13.77
C ARG A 314 1.76 5.79 14.36
N ALA A 315 2.82 5.59 15.15
CA ALA A 315 3.63 6.69 15.68
C ALA A 315 4.54 7.33 14.61
N GLN A 316 5.01 6.54 13.65
CA GLN A 316 5.97 6.96 12.63
C GLN A 316 5.34 7.73 11.47
N TRP A 317 4.07 7.50 11.12
CA TRP A 317 3.38 8.19 10.01
C TRP A 317 2.21 9.07 10.48
N PRO A 318 2.46 10.17 11.21
CA PRO A 318 1.39 11.08 11.62
C PRO A 318 0.74 11.75 10.41
N TRP A 319 -0.59 11.83 10.42
CA TRP A 319 -1.37 12.45 9.34
C TRP A 319 -0.95 13.90 9.04
N ALA A 320 -0.69 14.70 10.07
CA ALA A 320 -0.34 16.11 9.93
C ALA A 320 0.92 16.31 9.07
N GLU A 321 1.93 15.43 9.22
CA GLU A 321 3.16 15.50 8.43
C GLU A 321 2.89 15.18 6.96
N GLN A 322 2.04 14.19 6.67
CA GLN A 322 1.68 13.80 5.30
C GLN A 322 1.02 14.94 4.51
N THR A 323 0.31 15.84 5.17
CA THR A 323 -0.30 17.02 4.51
C THR A 323 0.71 18.00 3.91
N MET A 324 1.99 17.87 4.27
CA MET A 324 3.06 18.68 3.68
C MET A 324 3.43 18.22 2.25
N TYR A 325 3.04 17.00 1.86
CA TYR A 325 3.43 16.37 0.60
C TYR A 325 2.31 15.48 0.01
N ALA A 326 1.06 15.79 0.32
CA ALA A 326 -0.11 15.12 -0.24
C ALA A 326 -1.30 16.07 -0.26
N ASP A 327 -1.97 16.17 -1.41
CA ASP A 327 -3.24 16.92 -1.51
C ASP A 327 -4.43 16.10 -1.00
N TRP A 328 -4.27 14.78 -0.99
CA TRP A 328 -5.25 13.84 -0.46
C TRP A 328 -4.57 12.56 0.05
N VAL A 329 -5.24 11.88 0.98
CA VAL A 329 -4.81 10.59 1.53
C VAL A 329 -5.90 9.55 1.34
N LYS A 330 -5.47 8.30 1.12
CA LYS A 330 -6.33 7.12 1.05
C LYS A 330 -5.92 6.10 2.10
N PRO A 331 -6.51 6.14 3.31
CA PRO A 331 -6.32 5.09 4.31
C PRO A 331 -6.92 3.77 3.81
N ILE A 332 -6.13 2.70 3.77
CA ILE A 332 -6.61 1.37 3.38
C ILE A 332 -7.36 0.71 4.53
N THR A 333 -8.65 0.44 4.34
CA THR A 333 -9.53 -0.17 5.34
C THR A 333 -10.29 -1.37 4.80
N TYR A 334 -9.60 -2.31 4.14
CA TYR A 334 -10.20 -3.51 3.53
C TYR A 334 -10.89 -4.40 4.58
N GLN A 335 -12.13 -4.07 4.91
CA GLN A 335 -12.79 -4.39 6.16
C GLN A 335 -12.96 -5.90 6.39
N HIS A 336 -13.37 -6.66 5.36
CA HIS A 336 -13.48 -8.12 5.47
C HIS A 336 -12.10 -8.79 5.61
N GLN A 337 -11.07 -8.29 4.92
CA GLN A 337 -9.70 -8.82 4.99
C GLN A 337 -8.96 -8.41 6.27
N SER A 338 -9.31 -7.25 6.83
CA SER A 338 -8.60 -6.58 7.92
C SER A 338 -8.57 -7.40 9.21
N GLY A 339 -9.51 -8.32 9.41
CA GLY A 339 -9.48 -9.25 10.54
C GLY A 339 -8.31 -10.24 10.48
N GLU A 340 -8.00 -10.78 9.29
CA GLU A 340 -6.82 -11.63 9.08
C GLU A 340 -5.53 -10.83 9.21
N ILE A 341 -5.49 -9.63 8.64
CA ILE A 341 -4.34 -8.73 8.72
C ILE A 341 -4.03 -8.36 10.17
N TRP A 342 -5.06 -8.02 10.96
CA TRP A 342 -4.93 -7.74 12.39
C TRP A 342 -4.40 -8.95 13.16
N HIS A 343 -4.98 -10.13 12.93
CA HIS A 343 -4.54 -11.36 13.57
C HIS A 343 -3.07 -11.67 13.24
N LYS A 344 -2.66 -11.51 11.98
CA LYS A 344 -1.29 -11.69 11.53
C LYS A 344 -0.34 -10.68 12.16
N GLU A 345 -0.68 -9.39 12.12
CA GLU A 345 0.15 -8.32 12.66
C GLU A 345 0.36 -8.50 14.15
N PHE A 346 -0.72 -8.68 14.93
CA PHE A 346 -0.65 -8.98 16.35
C PHE A 346 0.18 -10.23 16.63
N GLY A 347 0.07 -11.26 15.79
CA GLY A 347 0.85 -12.48 15.90
C GLY A 347 2.38 -12.25 15.89
N PHE A 348 2.89 -11.23 15.20
CA PHE A 348 4.32 -10.88 15.28
C PHE A 348 4.70 -10.35 16.66
N PHE A 349 3.88 -9.44 17.23
CA PHE A 349 4.08 -8.91 18.57
C PHE A 349 3.94 -9.99 19.64
N HIS A 350 2.95 -10.88 19.52
CA HIS A 350 2.69 -11.96 20.47
C HIS A 350 3.74 -13.08 20.42
N ARG A 351 4.48 -13.24 19.32
CA ARG A 351 5.64 -14.15 19.29
C ARG A 351 6.94 -13.51 19.81
N THR A 352 6.96 -12.20 19.96
CA THR A 352 8.16 -11.44 20.35
C THR A 352 7.93 -10.73 21.67
N ILE A 353 7.64 -9.42 21.64
CA ILE A 353 7.67 -8.56 22.82
C ILE A 353 6.44 -8.71 23.74
N LEU A 354 5.34 -9.31 23.25
CA LEU A 354 4.11 -9.55 24.01
C LEU A 354 3.87 -11.04 24.35
N ARG A 355 4.88 -11.90 24.18
CA ARG A 355 4.73 -13.36 24.30
C ARG A 355 4.34 -13.88 25.68
N ASP A 356 4.65 -13.14 26.73
CA ASP A 356 4.36 -13.55 28.11
C ASP A 356 2.94 -13.17 28.56
N PHE A 357 2.15 -12.53 27.69
CA PHE A 357 0.78 -12.13 27.99
C PHE A 357 -0.24 -13.10 27.37
N ASP A 358 -1.42 -13.18 27.99
CA ASP A 358 -2.59 -13.76 27.35
C ASP A 358 -2.87 -13.06 26.01
N ALA A 359 -3.02 -13.84 24.95
CA ALA A 359 -3.12 -13.33 23.58
C ALA A 359 -4.37 -12.44 23.41
N GLY A 360 -5.52 -12.86 23.95
CA GLY A 360 -6.77 -12.10 23.85
C GLY A 360 -6.69 -10.77 24.59
N ALA A 361 -6.16 -10.78 25.82
CA ALA A 361 -5.97 -9.58 26.62
C ALA A 361 -5.00 -8.58 25.97
N ALA A 362 -3.84 -9.06 25.50
CA ALA A 362 -2.83 -8.23 24.86
C ALA A 362 -3.35 -7.62 23.54
N ALA A 363 -4.03 -8.42 22.71
CA ALA A 363 -4.64 -7.93 21.47
C ALA A 363 -5.69 -6.85 21.77
N ALA A 364 -6.53 -7.04 22.80
CA ALA A 364 -7.53 -6.05 23.18
C ALA A 364 -6.90 -4.73 23.66
N VAL A 365 -5.77 -4.78 24.37
CA VAL A 365 -5.02 -3.57 24.77
C VAL A 365 -4.47 -2.85 23.55
N MET A 366 -3.79 -3.56 22.64
CA MET A 366 -3.19 -2.96 21.44
C MET A 366 -4.27 -2.42 20.50
N SER A 367 -5.39 -3.11 20.33
CA SER A 367 -6.55 -2.64 19.56
C SER A 367 -7.12 -1.33 20.10
N ARG A 368 -7.19 -1.17 21.44
CA ARG A 368 -7.60 0.09 22.08
C ARG A 368 -6.58 1.22 21.87
N MET A 369 -5.28 0.93 21.95
CA MET A 369 -4.24 1.93 21.67
C MET A 369 -4.32 2.46 20.23
N LEU A 370 -4.69 1.59 19.29
CA LEU A 370 -4.78 1.89 17.86
C LEU A 370 -6.16 2.40 17.40
N GLY A 371 -7.17 2.32 18.28
CA GLY A 371 -8.54 2.74 17.95
C GLY A 371 -9.19 1.86 16.87
N LEU A 372 -8.90 0.55 16.85
CA LEU A 372 -9.35 -0.33 15.76
C LEU A 372 -10.80 -0.77 15.88
N GLY A 373 -11.33 -0.86 17.10
CA GLY A 373 -12.64 -1.48 17.34
C GLY A 373 -12.66 -2.97 16.94
N ALA A 374 -11.51 -3.64 16.95
CA ALA A 374 -11.38 -5.00 16.45
C ALA A 374 -12.22 -6.00 17.29
N PRO A 375 -12.82 -7.03 16.66
CA PRO A 375 -13.43 -8.13 17.39
C PRO A 375 -12.40 -8.90 18.24
N PRO A 376 -12.85 -9.79 19.14
CA PRO A 376 -11.97 -10.72 19.84
C PRO A 376 -11.03 -11.46 18.87
N LEU A 377 -9.77 -11.62 19.28
CA LEU A 377 -8.70 -12.13 18.40
C LEU A 377 -9.03 -13.50 17.77
N ASP A 378 -9.68 -14.38 18.53
CA ASP A 378 -10.08 -15.72 18.12
C ASP A 378 -11.21 -15.76 17.08
N ARG A 379 -11.90 -14.63 16.88
CA ARG A 379 -12.98 -14.47 15.89
C ARG A 379 -12.65 -13.48 14.78
N ALA A 380 -11.54 -12.75 14.90
CA ALA A 380 -11.18 -11.68 13.98
C ALA A 380 -11.07 -12.13 12.53
N ILE A 381 -10.52 -13.31 12.28
CA ILE A 381 -10.38 -13.86 10.91
C ILE A 381 -11.75 -14.06 10.26
N GLN A 382 -12.70 -14.64 10.99
CA GLN A 382 -14.03 -15.03 10.49
C GLN A 382 -14.99 -13.83 10.43
N GLU A 383 -14.86 -12.88 11.36
CA GLU A 383 -15.74 -11.72 11.46
C GLU A 383 -15.28 -10.55 10.57
N GLY A 384 -13.97 -10.43 10.31
CA GLY A 384 -13.40 -9.22 9.71
C GLY A 384 -13.49 -8.03 10.66
N MET A 385 -13.49 -6.81 10.11
CA MET A 385 -13.72 -5.58 10.86
C MET A 385 -15.08 -5.00 10.51
N ASP A 386 -15.86 -4.57 11.50
CA ASP A 386 -17.18 -3.98 11.28
C ASP A 386 -17.03 -2.64 10.53
N PRO A 387 -17.64 -2.45 9.34
CA PRO A 387 -17.57 -1.19 8.60
C PRO A 387 -18.02 0.02 9.40
N ASP A 388 -19.07 -0.12 10.21
CA ASP A 388 -19.67 1.01 10.93
C ASP A 388 -18.81 1.52 12.08
N VAL A 389 -17.83 0.73 12.51
CA VAL A 389 -16.84 1.09 13.52
C VAL A 389 -15.49 1.34 12.86
N TYR A 390 -14.92 0.33 12.20
CA TYR A 390 -13.55 0.40 11.68
C TYR A 390 -13.39 1.41 10.54
N VAL A 391 -14.22 1.35 9.50
CA VAL A 391 -14.11 2.32 8.38
C VAL A 391 -14.48 3.72 8.85
N HIS A 392 -15.53 3.84 9.66
CA HIS A 392 -15.96 5.11 10.25
C HIS A 392 -14.86 5.77 11.09
N ASP A 393 -14.32 5.05 12.07
CA ASP A 393 -13.38 5.62 13.03
C ASP A 393 -12.02 5.89 12.39
N GLN A 394 -11.54 5.03 11.48
CA GLN A 394 -10.32 5.33 10.72
C GLN A 394 -10.51 6.55 9.81
N CYS A 395 -11.69 6.76 9.22
CA CYS A 395 -12.02 7.97 8.47
C CYS A 395 -12.02 9.21 9.38
N ALA A 396 -12.71 9.15 10.53
CA ALA A 396 -12.76 10.24 11.50
C ALA A 396 -11.36 10.59 12.06
N ASP A 397 -10.52 9.58 12.26
CA ASP A 397 -9.13 9.73 12.67
C ASP A 397 -8.27 10.42 11.61
N ALA A 398 -8.40 10.00 10.34
CA ALA A 398 -7.71 10.64 9.24
C ALA A 398 -8.15 12.10 9.09
N LEU A 399 -9.46 12.39 9.09
CA LEU A 399 -10.02 13.74 9.02
C LEU A 399 -9.49 14.65 10.13
N ARG A 400 -9.48 14.14 11.38
CA ARG A 400 -8.93 14.86 12.53
C ARG A 400 -7.44 15.11 12.36
N GLY A 401 -6.69 14.12 11.87
CA GLY A 401 -5.24 14.17 11.74
C GLY A 401 -4.72 15.03 10.59
N VAL A 402 -5.48 15.15 9.49
CA VAL A 402 -5.09 16.01 8.36
C VAL A 402 -5.45 17.48 8.57
N HIS A 403 -6.20 17.80 9.62
CA HIS A 403 -6.56 19.18 10.00
C HIS A 403 -7.15 20.01 8.84
N GLY A 404 -7.94 19.36 7.96
CA GLY A 404 -8.52 19.99 6.77
C GLY A 404 -7.54 20.40 5.66
N LYS A 405 -6.25 20.01 5.77
CA LYS A 405 -5.20 20.37 4.80
C LYS A 405 -5.07 19.38 3.64
N ALA A 406 -5.68 18.21 3.74
CA ALA A 406 -5.74 17.21 2.69
C ALA A 406 -7.15 16.59 2.65
N LYS A 407 -7.61 16.16 1.46
CA LYS A 407 -8.84 15.38 1.34
C LYS A 407 -8.60 13.95 1.85
N VAL A 408 -9.66 13.28 2.27
CA VAL A 408 -9.63 11.90 2.81
C VAL A 408 -10.57 11.05 1.99
N TYR A 409 -10.01 10.09 1.25
CA TYR A 409 -10.76 9.14 0.43
C TYR A 409 -10.57 7.73 0.96
N MET A 410 -11.60 7.11 1.51
CA MET A 410 -11.41 5.81 2.18
C MET A 410 -11.19 4.69 1.17
N GLY A 411 -10.12 3.90 1.36
CA GLY A 411 -9.82 2.72 0.55
C GLY A 411 -10.61 1.51 1.01
N LEU A 412 -11.72 1.23 0.33
CA LEU A 412 -12.67 0.17 0.70
C LEU A 412 -12.28 -1.15 0.05
N GLY A 413 -12.27 -2.23 0.83
CA GLY A 413 -11.95 -3.56 0.32
C GLY A 413 -13.17 -4.14 -0.36
N ILE A 414 -13.14 -4.25 -1.68
CA ILE A 414 -14.13 -5.00 -2.46
C ILE A 414 -13.42 -6.25 -2.95
N ASP A 415 -13.79 -7.40 -2.38
CA ASP A 415 -13.19 -8.70 -2.71
C ASP A 415 -11.65 -8.71 -2.63
N ALA A 416 -11.09 -7.96 -1.68
CA ALA A 416 -9.66 -8.06 -1.36
C ALA A 416 -9.30 -9.54 -1.08
N PRO A 417 -8.23 -10.09 -1.69
CA PRO A 417 -8.01 -11.53 -1.76
C PRO A 417 -7.96 -12.22 -0.40
N ARG A 418 -8.66 -13.34 -0.28
CA ARG A 418 -8.57 -14.19 0.91
C ARG A 418 -7.36 -15.11 0.80
N VAL A 419 -6.71 -15.36 1.94
CA VAL A 419 -5.58 -16.30 2.05
C VAL A 419 -5.99 -17.59 2.77
N ARG A 420 -7.21 -17.64 3.31
CA ARG A 420 -7.77 -18.78 4.04
C ARG A 420 -9.25 -18.95 3.76
N ALA A 421 -9.72 -20.19 3.82
CA ALA A 421 -11.12 -20.51 3.56
C ALA A 421 -12.10 -19.96 4.62
N ASP A 422 -11.65 -19.88 5.88
CA ASP A 422 -12.42 -19.41 7.04
C ASP A 422 -12.41 -17.88 7.21
N GLN A 423 -11.70 -17.14 6.36
CA GLN A 423 -11.66 -15.69 6.40
C GLN A 423 -13.01 -15.09 5.93
N ALA A 424 -13.42 -13.98 6.57
CA ALA A 424 -14.60 -13.20 6.23
C ALA A 424 -14.65 -12.88 4.72
N LYS A 425 -15.83 -13.03 4.14
CA LYS A 425 -16.09 -12.74 2.72
C LYS A 425 -16.64 -11.33 2.55
N CYS A 426 -16.26 -10.67 1.47
CA CYS A 426 -16.93 -9.44 1.05
C CYS A 426 -18.36 -9.78 0.61
N THR A 427 -19.29 -8.87 0.92
CA THR A 427 -20.72 -8.98 0.55
C THR A 427 -21.21 -7.61 0.07
N PRO A 428 -22.36 -7.55 -0.62
CA PRO A 428 -22.93 -6.26 -1.04
C PRO A 428 -23.27 -5.38 0.18
N ASP A 429 -23.71 -5.97 1.28
CA ASP A 429 -23.99 -5.26 2.54
C ASP A 429 -22.73 -4.62 3.13
N ILE A 430 -21.62 -5.37 3.17
CA ILE A 430 -20.34 -4.85 3.65
C ILE A 430 -19.88 -3.67 2.77
N ALA A 431 -20.00 -3.78 1.44
CA ALA A 431 -19.65 -2.71 0.51
C ALA A 431 -20.52 -1.46 0.73
N TYR A 432 -21.85 -1.65 0.82
CA TYR A 432 -22.82 -0.59 1.12
C TYR A 432 -22.49 0.13 2.44
N ARG A 433 -22.34 -0.63 3.53
CA ARG A 433 -22.08 -0.07 4.87
C ARG A 433 -20.75 0.66 4.92
N SER A 434 -19.72 0.21 4.18
CA SER A 434 -18.42 0.87 4.13
C SER A 434 -18.47 2.25 3.46
N VAL A 435 -19.26 2.38 2.38
CA VAL A 435 -19.52 3.69 1.74
C VAL A 435 -20.28 4.60 2.69
N MET A 436 -21.37 4.09 3.29
CA MET A 436 -22.18 4.86 4.23
C MET A 436 -21.37 5.31 5.45
N ALA A 437 -20.56 4.43 6.04
CA ALA A 437 -19.68 4.74 7.16
C ALA A 437 -18.68 5.86 6.83
N THR A 438 -18.10 5.84 5.62
CA THR A 438 -17.18 6.87 5.14
C THR A 438 -17.85 8.26 5.13
N TYR A 439 -19.02 8.38 4.50
CA TYR A 439 -19.72 9.67 4.41
C TYR A 439 -20.34 10.11 5.75
N ARG A 440 -20.78 9.17 6.60
CA ARG A 440 -21.22 9.49 7.97
C ARG A 440 -20.10 10.12 8.81
N ALA A 441 -18.86 9.61 8.67
CA ALA A 441 -17.69 10.17 9.33
C ALA A 441 -17.27 11.55 8.79
N GLY A 442 -17.79 11.94 7.61
CA GLY A 442 -17.41 13.18 6.91
C GLY A 442 -16.27 13.00 5.91
N GLY A 443 -16.00 11.77 5.46
CA GLY A 443 -15.02 11.49 4.41
C GLY A 443 -15.39 12.18 3.10
N HIS A 444 -14.39 12.50 2.29
CA HIS A 444 -14.55 13.27 1.06
C HIS A 444 -14.83 12.40 -0.17
N GLY A 445 -14.77 11.08 -0.03
CA GLY A 445 -14.91 10.13 -1.13
C GLY A 445 -14.46 8.73 -0.76
N VAL A 446 -14.56 7.81 -1.72
CA VAL A 446 -14.18 6.41 -1.56
C VAL A 446 -13.33 5.97 -2.74
N VAL A 447 -12.48 4.97 -2.50
CA VAL A 447 -11.74 4.27 -3.55
C VAL A 447 -11.94 2.77 -3.37
N LEU A 448 -12.46 2.13 -4.41
CA LEU A 448 -12.73 0.70 -4.45
C LEU A 448 -11.43 -0.05 -4.80
N SER A 449 -11.07 -1.02 -3.97
CA SER A 449 -9.74 -1.59 -3.92
C SER A 449 -9.77 -3.10 -3.60
N PRO A 450 -8.71 -3.88 -3.93
CA PRO A 450 -7.41 -3.46 -4.46
C PRO A 450 -7.29 -3.45 -5.99
N ASN A 451 -8.18 -4.15 -6.71
CA ASN A 451 -8.16 -4.27 -8.17
C ASN A 451 -9.53 -4.76 -8.69
N TYR A 452 -10.12 -4.06 -9.67
CA TYR A 452 -11.37 -4.42 -10.33
C TYR A 452 -11.39 -5.87 -10.84
N ALA A 453 -10.27 -6.37 -11.37
CA ALA A 453 -10.14 -7.75 -11.86
C ALA A 453 -10.31 -8.85 -10.78
N SER A 454 -10.55 -8.48 -9.52
CA SER A 454 -10.86 -9.40 -8.42
C SER A 454 -12.26 -9.16 -7.82
N MET A 455 -12.98 -8.15 -8.25
CA MET A 455 -14.25 -7.72 -7.66
C MET A 455 -15.43 -8.46 -8.27
N GLN A 456 -16.40 -8.87 -7.47
CA GLN A 456 -17.68 -9.31 -8.00
C GLN A 456 -18.54 -8.06 -8.30
N LEU A 457 -19.13 -7.98 -9.51
CA LEU A 457 -20.05 -6.90 -9.85
C LEU A 457 -21.25 -6.88 -8.90
N SER A 458 -21.70 -8.03 -8.44
CA SER A 458 -22.73 -8.13 -7.40
C SER A 458 -22.35 -7.45 -6.07
N ASN A 459 -21.07 -7.46 -5.66
CA ASN A 459 -20.62 -6.71 -4.49
C ASN A 459 -20.52 -5.21 -4.77
N LEU A 460 -20.16 -4.83 -6.01
CA LEU A 460 -20.17 -3.44 -6.46
C LEU A 460 -21.58 -2.85 -6.52
N ASP A 461 -22.63 -3.66 -6.69
CA ASP A 461 -24.02 -3.19 -6.59
C ASP A 461 -24.35 -2.63 -5.20
N GLY A 462 -23.71 -3.12 -4.13
CA GLY A 462 -23.81 -2.54 -2.79
C GLY A 462 -23.24 -1.11 -2.71
N VAL A 463 -22.14 -0.86 -3.42
CA VAL A 463 -21.57 0.49 -3.58
C VAL A 463 -22.56 1.38 -4.35
N ALA A 464 -23.08 0.88 -5.48
CA ALA A 464 -24.03 1.60 -6.31
C ALA A 464 -25.30 2.00 -5.54
N GLN A 465 -25.81 1.08 -4.71
CA GLN A 465 -26.94 1.35 -3.82
C GLN A 465 -26.63 2.50 -2.86
N ALA A 466 -25.51 2.44 -2.15
CA ALA A 466 -25.12 3.50 -1.20
C ALA A 466 -24.97 4.86 -1.91
N LEU A 467 -24.32 4.89 -3.07
CA LEU A 467 -24.16 6.12 -3.86
C LEU A 467 -25.49 6.68 -4.35
N THR A 468 -26.44 5.82 -4.74
CA THR A 468 -27.80 6.25 -5.12
C THR A 468 -28.53 6.92 -3.95
N GLU A 469 -28.48 6.32 -2.76
CA GLU A 469 -29.10 6.90 -1.54
C GLU A 469 -28.45 8.22 -1.12
N LEU A 470 -27.16 8.38 -1.38
CA LEU A 470 -26.40 9.60 -1.13
C LEU A 470 -26.59 10.67 -2.22
N GLY A 471 -27.20 10.34 -3.36
CA GLY A 471 -27.36 11.24 -4.51
C GLY A 471 -26.07 11.46 -5.31
N LEU A 472 -25.17 10.48 -5.31
CA LEU A 472 -23.86 10.51 -5.95
C LEU A 472 -23.76 9.58 -7.17
N LYS A 473 -24.81 8.84 -7.52
CA LYS A 473 -24.92 8.06 -8.76
C LYS A 473 -25.99 8.69 -9.63
#